data_AF-A0AAE3P298-F1
#
_entry.id   AF-A0AAE3P298-F1
#
_cell.length_a   1.000
_cell.length_b   1.000
_cell.length_c   1.000
_cell.angle_alpha   90.00
_cell.angle_beta   90.00
_cell.angle_gamma   90.00
#
_symmetry.space_group_name_H-M   'P 1'
#
loop_
_entity.id
_entity.type
_entity.pdbx_description
1 polymer ?
#
loop_
_entity_poly.entity_id
_entity_poly.type
_entity_poly.pdbx_seq_one_letter_code
_entity_poly.pdbx_strand_id
1 'polypeptide(L)'
;MSLYTIVFIIVTILVISGLALFGILISKLDKWIDKKERLGRESIYKKETVNKRTKKWNKEIKRNNFAVKKIGALMSKFKYVIKRSGAIVPFNPDRISNVIYRAAVSVGGRDKEKANELAKHVIAMMEEKFEDGYKPHVEEIQDIVEKVLIEHGHAKVAKEFILYREEAARRRRENSRHFSKPNELIPWKKVWRSLDWAVSHDLHTVDSINTRIRRGEFPQIVHECETLYETQLDTAAELIKERANELKMVMVSGPSSSGKTTTTMKLEQRLNKMGMKFVALVVDNYFFDLELHPKDEFGDYDFETPQALDLELINEHLKKLAAGEQVLIPFYDFKQGKRYDNRTPLQLHENEVLLIDSLHGLYPEFSKEIPASQKFKLYLEPLLQMKMPDGNYIRWTDLRLIRRMLRDSVHRAYNPEQTLLHWHYVRSSEKRTILPYSNTADYIVNTSMSFEVPIYRPKLLESFKEWEKKYKGDPLREDAYERASRVRKMLEAIEPVEDDSPIPGDSVLREFIGGSKLNY
;
A
#
# COMPACT_ATOMS: atom_id res chain seq x y z
N MET A 1 29.01 -54.05 21.24
CA MET A 1 29.41 -54.26 19.83
C MET A 1 29.17 -52.94 19.10
N SER A 2 30.22 -52.29 18.59
CA SER A 2 30.13 -50.86 18.20
C SER A 2 29.41 -50.66 16.87
N LEU A 3 28.81 -49.49 16.70
CA LEU A 3 28.08 -49.04 15.50
C LEU A 3 28.92 -49.18 14.21
N TYR A 4 30.26 -49.18 14.33
CA TYR A 4 31.19 -49.39 13.24
C TYR A 4 31.18 -50.82 12.68
N THR A 5 30.89 -51.84 13.48
CA THR A 5 30.83 -53.24 13.00
C THR A 5 29.56 -53.52 12.20
N ILE A 6 28.44 -52.85 12.53
CA ILE A 6 27.17 -52.98 11.81
C ILE A 6 27.22 -52.24 10.47
N VAL A 7 27.82 -51.05 10.44
CA VAL A 7 28.01 -50.29 9.19
C VAL A 7 29.00 -50.99 8.25
N PHE A 8 30.05 -51.64 8.78
CA PHE A 8 30.99 -52.40 7.94
C PHE A 8 30.31 -53.63 7.31
N ILE A 9 29.48 -54.37 8.06
CA ILE A 9 28.75 -55.54 7.52
C ILE A 9 27.72 -55.12 6.46
N ILE A 10 27.01 -54.00 6.66
CA ILE A 10 26.03 -53.50 5.67
C ILE A 10 26.72 -53.01 4.39
N VAL A 11 27.89 -52.36 4.51
CA VAL A 11 28.68 -51.92 3.35
C VAL A 11 29.35 -53.09 2.65
N THR A 12 29.76 -54.15 3.36
CA THR A 12 30.30 -55.37 2.74
C THR A 12 29.22 -56.22 2.04
N ILE A 13 27.99 -56.25 2.56
CA ILE A 13 26.87 -56.95 1.91
C ILE A 13 26.37 -56.21 0.67
N LEU A 14 26.41 -54.87 0.66
CA LEU A 14 26.00 -54.05 -0.49
C LEU A 14 27.05 -54.00 -1.61
N VAL A 15 28.31 -54.37 -1.35
CA VAL A 15 29.39 -54.35 -2.36
C VAL A 15 29.56 -55.71 -3.08
N ILE A 16 28.93 -56.80 -2.62
CA ILE A 16 29.13 -58.15 -3.20
C ILE A 16 27.94 -58.70 -4.00
N SER A 17 26.78 -58.03 -4.06
CA SER A 17 25.63 -58.57 -4.83
C SER A 17 24.96 -57.54 -5.74
N GLY A 18 25.71 -57.12 -6.76
CA GLY A 18 25.13 -56.53 -7.96
C GLY A 18 24.40 -57.57 -8.81
N LEU A 19 23.35 -57.09 -9.50
CA LEU A 19 22.70 -57.69 -10.68
C LEU A 19 21.73 -58.87 -10.44
N ALA A 20 20.48 -58.56 -10.02
CA ALA A 20 19.30 -59.35 -10.42
C ALA A 20 17.94 -58.68 -10.17
N LEU A 21 17.83 -57.66 -9.30
CA LEU A 21 16.51 -57.17 -8.84
C LEU A 21 16.03 -55.83 -9.43
N PHE A 22 16.83 -55.16 -10.27
CA PHE A 22 16.44 -53.88 -10.87
C PHE A 22 15.52 -54.04 -12.10
N GLY A 23 15.53 -55.21 -12.77
CA GLY A 23 14.70 -55.48 -13.94
C GLY A 23 13.21 -55.72 -13.64
N ILE A 24 12.88 -56.16 -12.43
CA ILE A 24 11.50 -56.50 -12.04
C ILE A 24 10.70 -55.25 -11.61
N LEU A 25 11.38 -54.19 -11.15
CA LEU A 25 10.73 -52.94 -10.76
C LEU A 25 10.37 -52.07 -11.96
N ILE A 26 11.16 -52.12 -13.04
CA ILE A 26 10.91 -51.36 -14.28
C ILE A 26 9.74 -51.95 -15.07
N SER A 27 9.62 -53.29 -15.18
CA SER A 27 8.52 -53.91 -15.94
C SER A 27 7.13 -53.76 -15.30
N LYS A 28 7.07 -53.53 -13.97
CA LYS A 28 5.83 -53.21 -13.25
C LYS A 28 5.44 -51.73 -13.37
N LEU A 29 6.39 -50.83 -13.56
CA LEU A 29 6.13 -49.40 -13.79
C LEU A 29 5.59 -49.16 -15.20
N ASP A 30 6.15 -49.84 -16.21
CA ASP A 30 5.70 -49.73 -17.61
C ASP A 30 4.26 -50.24 -17.79
N LYS A 31 3.88 -51.35 -17.14
CA LYS A 31 2.49 -51.85 -17.17
C LYS A 31 1.48 -50.96 -16.44
N TRP A 32 1.94 -50.09 -15.53
CA TRP A 32 1.08 -49.12 -14.84
C TRP A 32 0.89 -47.84 -15.66
N ILE A 33 1.94 -47.40 -16.36
CA ILE A 33 1.91 -46.26 -17.27
C ILE A 33 1.03 -46.57 -18.50
N ASP A 34 1.15 -47.79 -19.05
CA ASP A 34 0.38 -48.25 -20.23
C ASP A 34 -1.13 -48.42 -19.92
N LYS A 35 -1.49 -48.63 -18.65
CA LYS A 35 -2.90 -48.66 -18.19
C LYS A 35 -3.51 -47.27 -18.02
N LYS A 36 -2.69 -46.23 -17.83
CA LYS A 36 -3.13 -44.84 -17.65
C LYS A 36 -3.21 -44.06 -18.98
N GLU A 37 -2.52 -44.52 -20.02
CA GLU A 37 -2.56 -43.93 -21.37
C GLU A 37 -3.71 -44.44 -22.26
N ARG A 38 -4.51 -45.42 -21.80
CA ARG A 38 -5.61 -45.99 -22.59
C ARG A 38 -6.97 -45.30 -22.42
N LEU A 39 -7.06 -44.24 -21.62
CA LEU A 39 -8.27 -43.40 -21.48
C LEU A 39 -7.88 -41.92 -21.56
N GLY A 40 -8.08 -41.32 -22.75
CA GLY A 40 -7.94 -39.89 -22.94
C GLY A 40 -7.33 -39.48 -24.28
N ARG A 41 -7.91 -39.93 -25.40
CA ARG A 41 -7.71 -39.27 -26.69
C ARG A 41 -8.58 -38.02 -26.75
N GLU A 42 -7.96 -36.85 -26.92
CA GLU A 42 -8.28 -35.87 -27.97
C GLU A 42 -7.31 -34.68 -27.93
N SER A 43 -7.05 -34.08 -29.11
CA SER A 43 -6.28 -32.84 -29.38
C SER A 43 -4.74 -32.92 -29.59
N ILE A 44 -4.33 -33.38 -30.77
CA ILE A 44 -3.72 -32.58 -31.88
C ILE A 44 -2.70 -31.45 -31.50
N TYR A 45 -1.49 -31.55 -32.08
CA TYR A 45 -0.44 -30.50 -32.27
C TYR A 45 0.20 -29.83 -31.04
N LYS A 46 1.30 -30.40 -30.50
CA LYS A 46 2.40 -29.63 -29.82
C LYS A 46 3.68 -30.42 -29.41
N LYS A 47 3.96 -31.61 -29.96
CA LYS A 47 5.15 -32.42 -29.53
C LYS A 47 6.49 -32.07 -30.20
N GLU A 48 6.51 -31.31 -31.30
CA GLU A 48 7.78 -30.89 -31.96
C GLU A 48 8.44 -29.63 -31.37
N THR A 49 7.71 -28.85 -30.56
CA THR A 49 8.24 -27.61 -29.96
C THR A 49 8.99 -27.86 -28.65
N VAL A 50 8.78 -29.00 -28.01
CA VAL A 50 9.37 -29.34 -26.71
C VAL A 50 10.84 -29.73 -26.85
N ASN A 51 11.21 -30.51 -27.88
CA ASN A 51 12.57 -31.06 -28.02
C ASN A 51 13.62 -30.02 -28.46
N LYS A 52 13.22 -28.94 -29.15
CA LYS A 52 14.08 -27.78 -29.46
C LYS A 52 14.28 -26.85 -28.24
N ARG A 53 13.29 -26.76 -27.35
CA ARG A 53 13.39 -25.96 -26.11
C ARG A 53 14.34 -26.60 -25.11
N THR A 54 14.35 -27.93 -24.95
CA THR A 54 15.20 -28.62 -23.95
C THR A 54 16.71 -28.53 -24.28
N LYS A 55 17.09 -28.59 -25.56
CA LYS A 55 18.49 -28.39 -25.99
C LYS A 55 18.96 -26.93 -25.87
N LYS A 56 18.07 -25.95 -26.07
CA LYS A 56 18.36 -24.53 -25.83
C LYS A 56 18.53 -24.23 -24.34
N TRP A 57 17.66 -24.80 -23.50
CA TRP A 57 17.67 -24.65 -22.06
C TRP A 57 18.95 -25.20 -21.40
N ASN A 58 19.44 -26.37 -21.83
CA ASN A 58 20.69 -26.94 -21.31
C ASN A 58 21.95 -26.18 -21.74
N LYS A 59 21.92 -25.48 -22.89
CA LYS A 59 23.01 -24.61 -23.35
C LYS A 59 22.99 -23.25 -22.62
N GLU A 60 21.80 -22.74 -22.30
CA GLU A 60 21.57 -21.57 -21.45
C GLU A 60 21.98 -21.81 -19.99
N ILE A 61 21.75 -23.01 -19.43
CA ILE A 61 22.20 -23.37 -18.07
C ILE A 61 23.73 -23.46 -17.98
N LYS A 62 24.42 -24.01 -18.98
CA LYS A 62 25.90 -24.01 -19.01
C LYS A 62 26.49 -22.61 -19.19
N ARG A 63 25.79 -21.72 -19.91
CA ARG A 63 26.17 -20.32 -20.10
C ARG A 63 25.86 -19.47 -18.85
N ASN A 64 24.77 -19.75 -18.16
CA ASN A 64 24.41 -19.15 -16.87
C ASN A 64 25.30 -19.65 -15.73
N ASN A 65 25.71 -20.92 -15.69
CA ASN A 65 26.68 -21.38 -14.68
C ASN A 65 28.09 -20.80 -14.87
N PHE A 66 28.44 -20.34 -16.07
CA PHE A 66 29.68 -19.57 -16.32
C PHE A 66 29.50 -18.06 -16.03
N ALA A 67 28.29 -17.51 -16.19
CA ALA A 67 27.95 -16.14 -15.85
C ALA A 67 27.72 -15.93 -14.33
N VAL A 68 27.26 -16.95 -13.61
CA VAL A 68 27.12 -16.98 -12.14
C VAL A 68 28.49 -16.99 -11.44
N LYS A 69 29.57 -17.25 -12.18
CA LYS A 69 30.97 -17.10 -11.69
C LYS A 69 31.61 -15.76 -12.05
N LYS A 70 30.92 -14.86 -12.77
CA LYS A 70 31.49 -13.61 -13.29
C LYS A 70 30.64 -12.35 -13.04
N ILE A 71 29.78 -12.41 -12.03
CA ILE A 71 29.22 -11.23 -11.36
C ILE A 71 29.64 -11.39 -9.90
N GLY A 72 30.65 -10.61 -9.48
CA GLY A 72 30.99 -10.46 -8.08
C GLY A 72 29.79 -9.85 -7.36
N ALA A 73 28.91 -10.70 -6.85
CA ALA A 73 27.90 -10.31 -5.90
C ALA A 73 28.58 -9.59 -4.74
N LEU A 74 27.98 -8.51 -4.25
CA LEU A 74 28.33 -7.87 -2.98
C LEU A 74 28.25 -8.92 -1.85
N MET A 75 29.29 -9.73 -1.69
CA MET A 75 29.47 -10.58 -0.52
C MET A 75 30.13 -9.71 0.53
N SER A 76 29.30 -9.00 1.30
CA SER A 76 29.81 -8.33 2.47
C SER A 76 30.18 -9.36 3.54
N LYS A 77 31.23 -9.09 4.31
CA LYS A 77 31.66 -9.96 5.43
C LYS A 77 30.64 -10.03 6.59
N PHE A 78 29.65 -9.12 6.62
CA PHE A 78 28.59 -9.10 7.64
C PHE A 78 27.45 -10.07 7.31
N LYS A 79 27.14 -10.97 8.26
CA LYS A 79 25.99 -11.89 8.14
C LYS A 79 24.72 -11.37 8.83
N TYR A 80 24.86 -10.54 9.86
CA TYR A 80 23.76 -10.09 10.70
C TYR A 80 23.91 -8.63 11.13
N VAL A 81 22.79 -7.99 11.43
CA VAL A 81 22.68 -6.62 11.95
C VAL A 81 21.83 -6.63 13.21
N ILE A 82 22.18 -5.80 14.18
CA ILE A 82 21.37 -5.58 15.38
C ILE A 82 20.41 -4.41 15.12
N LYS A 83 19.11 -4.70 15.11
CA LYS A 83 18.08 -3.67 15.05
C LYS A 83 18.05 -2.86 16.35
N ARG A 84 17.47 -1.66 16.27
CA ARG A 84 17.21 -0.76 17.40
C ARG A 84 16.44 -1.38 18.57
N SER A 85 15.71 -2.48 18.34
CA SER A 85 15.01 -3.27 19.38
C SER A 85 15.91 -4.30 20.09
N GLY A 86 17.17 -4.43 19.68
CA GLY A 86 18.06 -5.52 20.10
C GLY A 86 17.93 -6.80 19.27
N ALA A 87 16.94 -6.88 18.37
CA ALA A 87 16.73 -8.05 17.52
C ALA A 87 17.86 -8.21 16.47
N ILE A 88 18.36 -9.44 16.32
CA ILE A 88 19.40 -9.78 15.35
C ILE A 88 18.73 -10.26 14.06
N VAL A 89 19.03 -9.61 12.93
CA VAL A 89 18.44 -9.94 11.62
C VAL A 89 19.51 -10.16 10.55
N PRO A 90 19.27 -10.94 9.49
CA PRO A 90 20.23 -11.11 8.39
C PRO A 90 20.60 -9.77 7.74
N PHE A 91 21.88 -9.59 7.42
CA PHE A 91 22.35 -8.43 6.67
C PHE A 91 21.92 -8.53 5.20
N ASN A 92 21.37 -7.44 4.65
CA ASN A 92 21.04 -7.33 3.24
C ASN A 92 21.61 -6.00 2.70
N PRO A 93 22.62 -6.04 1.79
CA PRO A 93 23.26 -4.85 1.26
C PRO A 93 22.33 -4.00 0.38
N ASP A 94 21.33 -4.58 -0.27
CA ASP A 94 20.36 -3.85 -1.11
C ASP A 94 19.52 -2.87 -0.29
N ARG A 95 19.41 -3.09 1.03
CA ARG A 95 18.73 -2.13 1.91
C ARG A 95 19.46 -0.80 1.98
N ILE A 96 20.79 -0.80 1.89
CA ILE A 96 21.60 0.42 1.96
C ILE A 96 21.37 1.24 0.69
N SER A 97 21.46 0.60 -0.48
CA SER A 97 21.22 1.28 -1.76
C SER A 97 19.79 1.78 -1.88
N ASN A 98 18.79 1.00 -1.45
CA ASN A 98 17.38 1.43 -1.48
C ASN A 98 17.13 2.67 -0.61
N VAL A 99 17.70 2.73 0.60
CA VAL A 99 17.52 3.88 1.48
C VAL A 99 18.23 5.12 0.95
N ILE A 100 19.45 4.98 0.40
CA ILE A 100 20.17 6.07 -0.27
C ILE A 100 19.36 6.59 -1.47
N TYR A 101 18.87 5.68 -2.32
CA TYR A 101 18.07 6.03 -3.49
C TYR A 101 16.81 6.78 -3.10
N ARG A 102 16.11 6.35 -2.04
CA ARG A 102 14.91 7.04 -1.54
C ARG A 102 15.21 8.47 -1.10
N ALA A 103 16.30 8.68 -0.36
CA ALA A 103 16.71 10.02 0.06
C ALA A 103 17.12 10.89 -1.15
N ALA A 104 17.69 10.28 -2.19
CA ALA A 104 17.99 10.98 -3.44
C ALA A 104 16.69 11.40 -4.16
N VAL A 105 15.70 10.50 -4.21
CA VAL A 105 14.38 10.76 -4.82
C VAL A 105 13.63 11.88 -4.08
N SER A 106 13.72 11.97 -2.75
CA SER A 106 13.06 13.05 -2.01
C SER A 106 13.62 14.44 -2.32
N VAL A 107 14.85 14.54 -2.84
CA VAL A 107 15.43 15.79 -3.34
C VAL A 107 15.43 15.93 -4.86
N GLY A 108 14.70 15.06 -5.57
CA GLY A 108 14.56 15.10 -7.04
C GLY A 108 15.60 14.31 -7.83
N GLY A 109 16.51 13.58 -7.18
CA GLY A 109 17.49 12.71 -7.83
C GLY A 109 16.91 11.34 -8.23
N ARG A 110 17.35 10.78 -9.37
CA ARG A 110 16.86 9.48 -9.88
C ARG A 110 17.96 8.52 -10.34
N ASP A 111 19.20 8.82 -10.01
CA ASP A 111 20.33 7.99 -10.41
C ASP A 111 20.49 6.79 -9.47
N LYS A 112 19.94 5.66 -9.91
CA LYS A 112 20.03 4.40 -9.18
C LYS A 112 21.43 3.79 -9.24
N GLU A 113 22.19 4.04 -10.30
CA GLU A 113 23.57 3.56 -10.42
C GLU A 113 24.45 4.26 -9.39
N LYS A 114 24.27 5.58 -9.24
CA LYS A 114 24.93 6.37 -8.20
C LYS A 114 24.55 5.92 -6.79
N ALA A 115 23.29 5.61 -6.53
CA ALA A 115 22.86 5.08 -5.23
C ALA A 115 23.52 3.72 -4.92
N ASN A 116 23.67 2.85 -5.92
CA ASN A 116 24.38 1.58 -5.78
C ASN A 116 25.89 1.77 -5.60
N GLU A 117 26.50 2.75 -6.27
CA GLU A 117 27.91 3.13 -6.08
C GLU A 117 28.16 3.59 -4.66
N LEU A 118 27.35 4.53 -4.15
CA LEU A 118 27.43 5.02 -2.77
C LEU A 118 27.22 3.91 -1.75
N ALA A 119 26.31 2.97 -2.01
CA ALA A 119 26.12 1.80 -1.13
C ALA A 119 27.37 0.91 -1.06
N LYS A 120 28.12 0.76 -2.15
CA LYS A 120 29.41 0.05 -2.13
C LYS A 120 30.43 0.78 -1.27
N HIS A 121 30.48 2.12 -1.33
CA HIS A 121 31.35 2.92 -0.45
C HIS A 121 30.97 2.78 1.02
N VAL A 122 29.67 2.74 1.35
CA VAL A 122 29.19 2.46 2.72
C VAL A 122 29.67 1.10 3.20
N ILE A 123 29.52 0.06 2.37
CA ILE A 123 29.93 -1.29 2.75
C ILE A 123 31.45 -1.39 2.90
N ALA A 124 32.22 -0.79 1.99
CA ALA A 124 33.68 -0.73 2.12
C ALA A 124 34.10 -0.05 3.43
N MET A 125 33.48 1.08 3.78
CA MET A 125 33.75 1.78 5.03
C MET A 125 33.32 0.98 6.27
N MET A 126 32.22 0.22 6.18
CA MET A 126 31.83 -0.72 7.24
C MET A 126 32.89 -1.83 7.42
N GLU A 127 33.42 -2.35 6.31
CA GLU A 127 34.40 -3.44 6.32
C GLU A 127 35.77 -3.02 6.83
N GLU A 128 36.14 -1.75 6.64
CA GLU A 128 37.32 -1.12 7.23
C GLU A 128 37.12 -0.83 8.73
N LYS A 129 35.94 -0.33 9.11
CA LYS A 129 35.68 0.14 10.48
C LYS A 129 35.43 -0.99 11.48
N PHE A 130 34.83 -2.10 11.06
CA PHE A 130 34.42 -3.17 11.96
C PHE A 130 35.17 -4.48 11.72
N GLU A 131 35.49 -5.18 12.81
CA GLU A 131 36.14 -6.48 12.79
C GLU A 131 35.24 -7.59 12.24
N ASP A 132 35.85 -8.70 11.84
CA ASP A 132 35.15 -9.85 11.31
C ASP A 132 34.29 -10.53 12.39
N GLY A 133 33.01 -10.76 12.09
CA GLY A 133 32.04 -11.31 13.04
C GLY A 133 31.33 -10.27 13.91
N TYR A 134 31.71 -8.99 13.82
CA TYR A 134 30.94 -7.90 14.42
C TYR A 134 29.52 -7.83 13.84
N LYS A 135 28.53 -7.56 14.70
CA LYS A 135 27.13 -7.40 14.30
C LYS A 135 26.79 -5.92 14.42
N PRO A 136 26.94 -5.12 13.33
CA PRO A 136 26.72 -3.69 13.41
C PRO A 136 25.29 -3.39 13.82
N HIS A 137 25.13 -2.41 14.69
CA HIS A 137 23.84 -1.86 15.03
C HIS A 137 23.32 -0.98 13.88
N VAL A 138 22.00 -0.95 13.66
CA VAL A 138 21.40 -0.16 12.57
C VAL A 138 21.81 1.32 12.62
N GLU A 139 22.00 1.89 13.81
CA GLU A 139 22.46 3.29 13.94
C GLU A 139 23.87 3.48 13.38
N GLU A 140 24.78 2.52 13.62
CA GLU A 140 26.16 2.63 13.15
C GLU A 140 26.25 2.55 11.63
N ILE A 141 25.40 1.74 11.00
CA ILE A 141 25.26 1.69 9.54
C ILE A 141 24.74 3.03 9.02
N GLN A 142 23.75 3.62 9.70
CA GLN A 142 23.19 4.91 9.30
C GLN A 142 24.19 6.05 9.43
N ASP A 143 25.03 6.05 10.46
CA ASP A 143 26.11 7.05 10.63
C ASP A 143 27.13 6.96 9.47
N ILE A 144 27.43 5.74 9.01
CA ILE A 144 28.32 5.54 7.86
C ILE A 144 27.66 6.01 6.55
N VAL A 145 26.36 5.73 6.36
CA VAL A 145 25.61 6.23 5.20
C VAL A 145 25.65 7.75 5.14
N GLU A 146 25.40 8.42 6.26
CA GLU A 146 25.46 9.88 6.37
C GLU A 146 26.84 10.41 5.99
N LYS A 147 27.91 9.83 6.57
CA LYS A 147 29.28 10.20 6.28
C LYS A 147 29.61 10.06 4.80
N VAL A 148 29.29 8.91 4.19
CA VAL A 148 29.54 8.65 2.76
C VAL A 148 28.81 9.65 1.87
N LEU A 149 27.55 9.98 2.18
CA LEU A 149 26.79 10.95 1.41
C LEU A 149 27.41 12.35 1.46
N ILE A 150 27.94 12.77 2.61
CA ILE A 150 28.60 14.08 2.77
C ILE A 150 29.94 14.08 2.03
N GLU A 151 30.79 13.07 2.23
CA GLU A 151 32.13 12.98 1.62
C GLU A 151 32.09 12.93 0.10
N HIS A 152 31.04 12.35 -0.48
CA HIS A 152 30.85 12.27 -1.94
C HIS A 152 30.04 13.44 -2.52
N GLY A 153 29.84 14.53 -1.75
CA GLY A 153 29.22 15.76 -2.23
C GLY A 153 27.69 15.72 -2.35
N HIS A 154 27.02 14.71 -1.80
CA HIS A 154 25.56 14.55 -1.83
C HIS A 154 24.89 15.19 -0.61
N ALA A 155 25.30 16.40 -0.23
CA ALA A 155 24.85 17.08 1.00
C ALA A 155 23.32 17.27 1.09
N LYS A 156 22.63 17.53 -0.04
CA LYS A 156 21.16 17.61 -0.06
C LYS A 156 20.50 16.27 0.28
N VAL A 157 21.05 15.17 -0.25
CA VAL A 157 20.57 13.79 0.02
C VAL A 157 20.87 13.41 1.47
N ALA A 158 22.06 13.74 1.97
CA ALA A 158 22.45 13.51 3.36
C ALA A 158 21.49 14.22 4.33
N LYS A 159 21.16 15.49 4.05
CA LYS A 159 20.21 16.27 4.86
C LYS A 159 18.84 15.59 4.93
N GLU A 160 18.26 15.15 3.81
CA GLU A 160 16.98 14.43 3.82
C GLU A 160 17.07 13.08 4.53
N PHE A 161 18.17 12.36 4.37
CA PHE A 161 18.41 11.12 5.08
C PHE A 161 18.47 11.32 6.61
N ILE A 162 19.17 12.36 7.08
CA ILE A 162 19.26 12.74 8.50
C ILE A 162 17.89 13.14 9.03
N LEU A 163 17.18 14.03 8.33
CA LEU A 163 15.83 14.47 8.71
C LEU A 163 14.86 13.29 8.82
N TYR A 164 14.90 12.36 7.86
CA TYR A 164 14.10 11.13 7.90
C TYR A 164 14.41 10.28 9.14
N ARG A 165 15.70 10.09 9.46
CA ARG A 165 16.14 9.32 10.64
C ARG A 165 15.73 10.00 11.94
N GLU A 166 15.91 11.32 12.04
CA GLU A 166 15.52 12.12 13.19
C GLU A 166 14.02 12.13 13.41
N GLU A 167 13.20 12.29 12.37
CA GLU A 167 11.75 12.18 12.48
C GLU A 167 11.32 10.79 12.95
N ALA A 168 11.94 9.74 12.43
CA ALA A 168 11.68 8.37 12.89
C ALA A 168 12.12 8.15 14.35
N ALA A 169 13.20 8.79 14.81
CA ALA A 169 13.64 8.77 16.21
C ALA A 169 12.72 9.60 17.12
N ARG A 170 12.31 10.78 16.66
CA ARG A 170 11.40 11.70 17.35
C ARG A 170 10.03 11.07 17.53
N ARG A 171 9.43 10.49 16.48
CA ARG A 171 8.14 9.78 16.57
C ARG A 171 8.16 8.62 17.57
N ARG A 172 9.29 7.93 17.72
CA ARG A 172 9.46 6.87 18.74
C ARG A 172 9.53 7.45 20.16
N ARG A 173 10.20 8.59 20.34
CA ARG A 173 10.27 9.34 21.60
C ARG A 173 8.96 10.06 21.94
N GLU A 174 8.20 10.50 20.94
CA GLU A 174 6.91 11.17 21.07
C GLU A 174 5.78 10.19 21.37
N ASN A 175 5.78 9.00 20.74
CA ASN A 175 4.85 7.92 21.10
C ASN A 175 4.94 7.50 22.58
N SER A 176 6.08 7.75 23.25
CA SER A 176 6.26 7.52 24.69
C SER A 176 6.05 8.77 25.57
N ARG A 177 5.89 9.97 25.01
CA ARG A 177 5.87 11.24 25.78
C ARG A 177 4.83 12.29 25.37
N HIS A 178 4.00 12.08 24.34
CA HIS A 178 3.06 13.10 23.84
C HIS A 178 1.60 12.65 23.94
N PHE A 179 1.04 12.69 25.15
CA PHE A 179 -0.41 12.81 25.36
C PHE A 179 -0.86 14.28 25.49
N SER A 180 0.05 15.25 25.45
CA SER A 180 -0.22 16.61 25.99
C SER A 180 -0.28 17.74 24.97
N LYS A 181 -0.02 17.52 23.67
CA LYS A 181 -0.23 18.53 22.62
C LYS A 181 -1.09 17.95 21.49
N PRO A 182 -2.20 18.62 21.10
CA PRO A 182 -2.97 18.21 19.94
C PRO A 182 -2.09 18.17 18.70
N ASN A 183 -2.09 17.05 17.98
CA ASN A 183 -1.39 16.96 16.71
C ASN A 183 -2.06 17.93 15.73
N GLU A 184 -1.34 18.97 15.29
CA GLU A 184 -1.84 20.00 14.38
C GLU A 184 -2.23 19.42 13.01
N LEU A 185 -1.75 18.23 12.65
CA LEU A 185 -2.08 17.53 11.40
C LEU A 185 -3.48 16.89 11.41
N ILE A 186 -4.14 16.84 12.57
CA ILE A 186 -5.49 16.28 12.69
C ILE A 186 -6.51 17.41 12.51
N PRO A 187 -7.53 17.24 11.65
CA PRO A 187 -8.59 18.22 11.46
C PRO A 187 -9.55 18.22 12.66
N TRP A 188 -9.11 18.71 13.81
CA TRP A 188 -9.84 18.63 15.08
C TRP A 188 -11.26 19.21 14.99
N LYS A 189 -11.46 20.32 14.25
CA LYS A 189 -12.81 20.88 14.03
C LYS A 189 -13.77 19.86 13.41
N LYS A 190 -13.30 19.08 12.43
CA LYS A 190 -14.10 18.01 11.80
C LYS A 190 -14.30 16.84 12.75
N VAL A 191 -13.25 16.42 13.45
CA VAL A 191 -13.29 15.34 14.45
C VAL A 191 -14.33 15.63 15.55
N TRP A 192 -14.32 16.84 16.10
CA TRP A 192 -15.28 17.25 17.13
C TRP A 192 -16.72 17.25 16.62
N ARG A 193 -16.97 17.73 15.40
CA ARG A 193 -18.31 17.67 14.78
C ARG A 193 -18.77 16.22 14.56
N SER A 194 -17.88 15.34 14.12
CA SER A 194 -18.18 13.91 13.98
C SER A 194 -18.49 13.25 15.31
N LEU A 195 -17.77 13.64 16.38
CA LEU A 195 -18.01 13.12 17.73
C LEU A 195 -19.34 13.61 18.30
N ASP A 196 -19.63 14.90 18.19
CA ASP A 196 -20.88 15.51 18.65
C ASP A 196 -22.10 14.82 18.02
N TRP A 197 -22.06 14.62 16.70
CA TRP A 197 -23.08 13.86 15.99
C TRP A 197 -23.17 12.40 16.48
N ALA A 198 -22.03 11.72 16.67
CA ALA A 198 -22.03 10.34 17.16
C ALA A 198 -22.59 10.24 18.59
N VAL A 199 -22.41 11.27 19.42
CA VAL A 199 -23.00 11.34 20.77
C VAL A 199 -24.51 11.52 20.68
N SER A 200 -24.99 12.44 19.86
CA SER A 200 -26.43 12.71 19.74
C SER A 200 -27.26 11.57 19.14
N HIS A 201 -26.61 10.56 18.54
CA HIS A 201 -27.25 9.39 17.93
C HIS A 201 -26.92 8.07 18.67
N ASP A 202 -26.27 8.12 19.83
CA ASP A 202 -25.85 6.92 20.58
C ASP A 202 -24.94 5.96 19.76
N LEU A 203 -24.00 6.53 19.00
CA LEU A 203 -23.02 5.79 18.16
C LEU A 203 -21.57 6.05 18.57
N HIS A 204 -21.34 6.79 19.66
CA HIS A 204 -20.02 7.21 20.12
C HIS A 204 -19.25 6.17 20.97
N THR A 205 -19.89 5.05 21.33
CA THR A 205 -19.24 3.91 22.00
C THR A 205 -19.68 2.58 21.41
N VAL A 206 -18.84 1.56 21.57
CA VAL A 206 -19.17 0.17 21.23
C VAL A 206 -20.42 -0.31 21.96
N ASP A 207 -20.58 0.06 23.24
CA ASP A 207 -21.75 -0.36 24.03
C ASP A 207 -23.06 0.26 23.51
N SER A 208 -23.00 1.55 23.14
CA SER A 208 -24.15 2.28 22.60
C SER A 208 -24.62 1.66 21.27
N ILE A 209 -23.72 1.45 20.30
CA ILE A 209 -24.10 0.84 19.01
C ILE A 209 -24.58 -0.61 19.19
N ASN A 210 -23.92 -1.41 20.04
CA ASN A 210 -24.34 -2.79 20.32
C ASN A 210 -25.75 -2.83 20.92
N THR A 211 -26.06 -1.90 21.82
CA THR A 211 -27.38 -1.78 22.42
C THR A 211 -28.45 -1.46 21.38
N ARG A 212 -28.18 -0.55 20.44
CA ARG A 212 -29.10 -0.25 19.32
C ARG A 212 -29.27 -1.45 18.38
N ILE A 213 -28.20 -2.16 18.05
CA ILE A 213 -28.26 -3.38 17.21
C ILE A 213 -29.13 -4.45 17.87
N ARG A 214 -28.96 -4.71 19.17
CA ARG A 214 -29.80 -5.67 19.92
C ARG A 214 -31.28 -5.28 19.98
N ARG A 215 -31.61 -3.99 19.84
CA ARG A 215 -32.99 -3.50 19.72
C ARG A 215 -33.56 -3.62 18.31
N GLY A 216 -32.80 -4.14 17.35
CA GLY A 216 -33.23 -4.25 15.95
C GLY A 216 -33.14 -2.94 15.18
N GLU A 217 -32.42 -1.94 15.69
CA GLU A 217 -32.37 -0.59 15.12
C GLU A 217 -31.32 -0.43 13.99
N PHE A 218 -30.77 -1.53 13.47
CA PHE A 218 -29.71 -1.47 12.45
C PHE A 218 -30.13 -0.68 11.19
N PRO A 219 -31.33 -0.86 10.60
CA PRO A 219 -31.79 -0.04 9.49
C PRO A 219 -31.82 1.46 9.79
N GLN A 220 -32.19 1.85 11.01
CA GLN A 220 -32.25 3.24 11.45
C GLN A 220 -30.83 3.82 11.57
N ILE A 221 -29.88 3.08 12.14
CA ILE A 221 -28.47 3.48 12.20
C ILE A 221 -27.93 3.69 10.78
N VAL A 222 -28.24 2.79 9.84
CA VAL A 222 -27.85 2.94 8.44
C VAL A 222 -28.41 4.22 7.85
N HIS A 223 -29.71 4.48 8.02
CA HIS A 223 -30.36 5.69 7.52
C HIS A 223 -29.74 6.98 8.07
N GLU A 224 -29.48 7.04 9.38
CA GLU A 224 -28.86 8.19 10.05
C GLU A 224 -27.45 8.46 9.52
N CYS A 225 -26.61 7.43 9.40
CA CYS A 225 -25.26 7.54 8.87
C CYS A 225 -25.24 7.97 7.39
N GLU A 226 -26.07 7.37 6.55
CA GLU A 226 -26.18 7.74 5.13
C GLU A 226 -26.67 9.19 4.99
N THR A 227 -27.66 9.61 5.76
CA THR A 227 -28.17 11.00 5.75
C THR A 227 -27.07 12.00 6.09
N LEU A 228 -26.24 11.73 7.11
CA LEU A 228 -25.09 12.57 7.43
C LEU A 228 -24.08 12.62 6.28
N TYR A 229 -23.79 11.49 5.66
CA TYR A 229 -22.87 11.43 4.52
C TYR A 229 -23.40 12.25 3.33
N GLU A 230 -24.66 12.08 2.95
CA GLU A 230 -25.27 12.82 1.84
C GLU A 230 -25.33 14.32 2.10
N THR A 231 -25.70 14.73 3.31
CA THR A 231 -25.73 16.15 3.70
C THR A 231 -24.36 16.80 3.55
N GLN A 232 -23.28 16.06 3.87
CA GLN A 232 -21.93 16.56 3.67
C GLN A 232 -21.59 16.74 2.18
N LEU A 233 -22.09 15.87 1.30
CA LEU A 233 -21.90 16.00 -0.15
C LEU A 233 -22.71 17.16 -0.73
N ASP A 234 -23.92 17.39 -0.22
CA ASP A 234 -24.75 18.54 -0.59
C ASP A 234 -24.03 19.84 -0.21
N THR A 235 -23.51 19.93 1.02
CA THR A 235 -22.70 21.08 1.46
C THR A 235 -21.45 21.28 0.58
N ALA A 236 -20.74 20.19 0.23
CA ALA A 236 -19.58 20.29 -0.63
C ALA A 236 -19.95 20.79 -2.04
N ALA A 237 -21.07 20.33 -2.58
CA ALA A 237 -21.57 20.75 -3.88
C ALA A 237 -21.97 22.22 -3.90
N GLU A 238 -22.64 22.70 -2.85
CA GLU A 238 -22.99 24.10 -2.65
C GLU A 238 -21.74 25.01 -2.63
N LEU A 239 -20.74 24.67 -1.81
CA LEU A 239 -19.49 25.42 -1.72
C LEU A 239 -18.72 25.48 -3.05
N ILE A 240 -18.76 24.40 -3.84
CA ILE A 240 -18.19 24.38 -5.19
C ILE A 240 -19.00 25.27 -6.12
N LYS A 241 -20.33 25.20 -6.06
CA LYS A 241 -21.22 25.97 -6.94
C LYS A 241 -21.09 27.48 -6.69
N GLU A 242 -20.95 27.91 -5.44
CA GLU A 242 -20.72 29.32 -5.08
C GLU A 242 -19.51 29.93 -5.79
N ARG A 243 -18.49 29.10 -6.08
CA ARG A 243 -17.25 29.51 -6.74
C ARG A 243 -17.18 29.07 -8.21
N ALA A 244 -18.29 28.62 -8.81
CA ALA A 244 -18.30 28.00 -10.13
C ALA A 244 -17.70 28.88 -11.24
N ASN A 245 -17.82 30.21 -11.15
CA ASN A 245 -17.28 31.14 -12.14
C ASN A 245 -15.75 31.35 -12.02
N GLU A 246 -15.15 31.00 -10.89
CA GLU A 246 -13.72 31.16 -10.62
C GLU A 246 -12.94 29.85 -10.77
N LEU A 247 -13.60 28.72 -10.48
CA LEU A 247 -12.97 27.42 -10.43
C LEU A 247 -12.61 26.90 -11.83
N LYS A 248 -11.39 26.39 -11.95
CA LYS A 248 -10.93 25.59 -13.09
C LYS A 248 -10.74 24.12 -12.74
N MET A 249 -10.57 23.80 -11.46
CA MET A 249 -10.44 22.42 -11.01
C MET A 249 -11.02 22.14 -9.63
N VAL A 250 -11.64 20.97 -9.50
CA VAL A 250 -12.06 20.34 -8.25
C VAL A 250 -11.20 19.11 -8.03
N MET A 251 -10.51 19.06 -6.89
CA MET A 251 -9.57 18.01 -6.54
C MET A 251 -10.15 17.19 -5.38
N VAL A 252 -10.46 15.93 -5.64
CA VAL A 252 -10.92 14.98 -4.63
C VAL A 252 -9.72 14.16 -4.16
N SER A 253 -9.34 14.36 -2.90
CA SER A 253 -8.16 13.74 -2.31
C SER A 253 -8.49 12.96 -1.05
N GLY A 254 -7.73 11.91 -0.79
CA GLY A 254 -7.97 11.02 0.33
C GLY A 254 -7.08 9.79 0.25
N PRO A 255 -6.60 9.26 1.37
CA PRO A 255 -5.72 8.11 1.38
C PRO A 255 -6.41 6.85 0.83
N SER A 256 -5.66 5.76 0.69
CA SER A 256 -6.21 4.49 0.23
C SER A 256 -7.38 4.04 1.11
N SER A 257 -8.48 3.60 0.48
CA SER A 257 -9.73 3.14 1.11
C SER A 257 -10.49 4.21 1.92
N SER A 258 -10.42 5.47 1.49
CA SER A 258 -11.20 6.58 2.04
C SER A 258 -12.59 6.76 1.38
N GLY A 259 -12.91 6.06 0.28
CA GLY A 259 -14.20 6.18 -0.42
C GLY A 259 -14.23 7.25 -1.51
N LYS A 260 -13.06 7.58 -2.09
CA LYS A 260 -12.92 8.62 -3.13
C LYS A 260 -13.81 8.34 -4.33
N THR A 261 -13.67 7.18 -4.97
CA THR A 261 -14.34 6.89 -6.24
C THR A 261 -15.85 7.07 -6.11
N THR A 262 -16.47 6.47 -5.10
CA THR A 262 -17.91 6.63 -4.84
C THR A 262 -18.29 8.09 -4.55
N THR A 263 -17.51 8.78 -3.72
CA THR A 263 -17.76 10.18 -3.36
C THR A 263 -17.64 11.10 -4.58
N THR A 264 -16.61 10.91 -5.40
CA THR A 264 -16.34 11.66 -6.64
C THR A 264 -17.53 11.55 -7.58
N MET A 265 -18.02 10.32 -7.83
CA MET A 265 -19.19 10.09 -8.69
C MET A 265 -20.46 10.76 -8.14
N LYS A 266 -20.74 10.63 -6.84
CA LYS A 266 -21.93 11.22 -6.21
C LYS A 266 -21.87 12.74 -6.20
N LEU A 267 -20.69 13.32 -6.03
CA LEU A 267 -20.47 14.76 -6.07
C LEU A 267 -20.63 15.29 -7.50
N GLU A 268 -20.05 14.61 -8.49
CA GLU A 268 -20.19 14.95 -9.91
C GLU A 268 -21.67 14.93 -10.33
N GLN A 269 -22.43 13.91 -9.95
CA GLN A 269 -23.87 13.83 -10.24
C GLN A 269 -24.66 15.02 -9.68
N ARG A 270 -24.33 15.47 -8.47
CA ARG A 270 -24.96 16.66 -7.84
C ARG A 270 -24.61 17.92 -8.60
N LEU A 271 -23.33 18.14 -8.86
CA LEU A 271 -22.87 19.34 -9.54
C LEU A 271 -23.36 19.41 -10.99
N ASN A 272 -23.49 18.27 -11.67
CA ASN A 272 -24.13 18.16 -12.99
C ASN A 272 -25.60 18.59 -12.94
N LYS A 273 -26.37 18.17 -11.91
CA LYS A 273 -27.75 18.67 -11.71
C LYS A 273 -27.80 20.16 -11.43
N MET A 274 -26.74 20.73 -10.86
CA MET A 274 -26.58 22.17 -10.63
C MET A 274 -26.02 22.92 -11.87
N GLY A 275 -25.95 22.25 -13.03
CA GLY A 275 -25.55 22.84 -14.30
C GLY A 275 -24.05 23.03 -14.50
N MET A 276 -23.20 22.46 -13.64
CA MET A 276 -21.76 22.40 -13.87
C MET A 276 -21.43 21.21 -14.78
N LYS A 277 -20.35 21.31 -15.56
CA LYS A 277 -19.84 20.21 -16.38
C LYS A 277 -18.43 19.88 -15.96
N PHE A 278 -18.13 18.60 -15.85
CA PHE A 278 -16.81 18.13 -15.44
C PHE A 278 -16.11 17.36 -16.55
N VAL A 279 -14.81 17.54 -16.59
CA VAL A 279 -13.90 16.75 -17.40
C VAL A 279 -12.96 16.02 -16.45
N ALA A 280 -12.98 14.68 -16.45
CA ALA A 280 -12.16 13.90 -15.54
C ALA A 280 -10.70 13.83 -16.02
N LEU A 281 -9.75 14.05 -15.11
CA LEU A 281 -8.33 13.80 -15.34
C LEU A 281 -7.89 12.54 -14.60
N VAL A 282 -7.55 11.50 -15.36
CA VAL A 282 -6.96 10.27 -14.81
C VAL A 282 -5.47 10.49 -14.57
N VAL A 283 -5.11 10.88 -13.34
CA VAL A 283 -3.75 11.24 -12.93
C VAL A 283 -2.76 10.08 -13.07
N ASP A 284 -3.23 8.84 -12.90
CA ASP A 284 -2.37 7.65 -13.00
C ASP A 284 -1.70 7.49 -14.36
N ASN A 285 -2.25 8.10 -15.42
CA ASN A 285 -1.59 8.11 -16.73
C ASN A 285 -0.22 8.83 -16.74
N TYR A 286 0.04 9.66 -15.72
CA TYR A 286 1.30 10.40 -15.56
C TYR A 286 2.35 9.65 -14.75
N PHE A 287 2.12 8.39 -14.37
CA PHE A 287 3.16 7.57 -13.76
C PHE A 287 4.38 7.46 -14.70
N PHE A 288 5.57 7.57 -14.14
CA PHE A 288 6.78 7.17 -14.87
C PHE A 288 6.77 5.68 -15.18
N ASP A 289 7.62 5.24 -16.10
CA ASP A 289 7.90 3.81 -16.31
C ASP A 289 8.25 3.13 -14.99
N LEU A 290 7.73 1.92 -14.79
CA LEU A 290 7.84 1.18 -13.54
C LEU A 290 9.30 1.01 -13.09
N GLU A 291 10.24 0.90 -14.02
CA GLU A 291 11.68 0.81 -13.71
C GLU A 291 12.26 2.07 -13.02
N LEU A 292 11.64 3.22 -13.23
CA LEU A 292 11.99 4.51 -12.64
C LEU A 292 11.28 4.75 -11.31
N HIS A 293 10.29 3.93 -10.95
CA HIS A 293 9.56 4.10 -9.70
C HIS A 293 10.49 3.89 -8.49
N PRO A 294 10.32 4.70 -7.43
CA PRO A 294 10.98 4.43 -6.18
C PRO A 294 10.59 3.04 -5.66
N LYS A 295 11.59 2.28 -5.24
CA LYS A 295 11.38 1.01 -4.53
C LYS A 295 11.48 1.26 -3.04
N ASP A 296 10.72 0.49 -2.28
CA ASP A 296 10.78 0.51 -0.83
C ASP A 296 12.01 -0.24 -0.29
N GLU A 297 12.11 -0.32 1.04
CA GLU A 297 13.23 -0.95 1.74
C GLU A 297 13.29 -2.50 1.61
N PHE A 298 12.31 -3.10 0.92
CA PHE A 298 12.21 -4.54 0.64
C PHE A 298 12.26 -4.86 -0.87
N GLY A 299 12.27 -3.84 -1.73
CA GLY A 299 12.40 -3.98 -3.18
C GLY A 299 11.08 -3.92 -3.95
N ASP A 300 9.96 -3.65 -3.28
CA ASP A 300 8.64 -3.46 -3.88
C ASP A 300 8.46 -2.03 -4.39
N TYR A 301 7.68 -1.83 -5.45
CA TYR A 301 7.45 -0.50 -6.03
C TYR A 301 6.49 0.33 -5.15
N ASP A 302 6.88 1.57 -4.83
CA ASP A 302 6.08 2.51 -4.02
C ASP A 302 5.19 3.38 -4.93
N PHE A 303 4.01 2.86 -5.28
CA PHE A 303 3.01 3.60 -6.06
C PHE A 303 2.30 4.70 -5.27
N GLU A 304 2.49 4.75 -3.95
CA GLU A 304 1.75 5.66 -3.06
C GLU A 304 2.51 6.99 -2.86
N THR A 305 3.63 7.21 -3.55
CA THR A 305 4.46 8.43 -3.41
C THR A 305 4.30 9.36 -4.61
N PRO A 306 4.17 10.69 -4.42
CA PRO A 306 4.02 11.65 -5.51
C PRO A 306 5.14 11.60 -6.54
N GLN A 307 6.35 11.17 -6.15
CA GLN A 307 7.51 11.07 -7.03
C GLN A 307 7.39 9.95 -8.08
N ALA A 308 6.43 9.03 -7.92
CA ALA A 308 6.08 8.09 -8.98
C ALA A 308 5.39 8.78 -10.16
N LEU A 309 4.81 9.98 -9.95
CA LEU A 309 4.14 10.79 -10.96
C LEU A 309 5.04 11.87 -11.54
N ASP A 310 4.84 12.15 -12.82
CA ASP A 310 5.48 13.26 -13.52
C ASP A 310 4.83 14.60 -13.16
N LEU A 311 5.19 15.12 -11.97
CA LEU A 311 4.61 16.35 -11.43
C LEU A 311 4.90 17.58 -12.31
N GLU A 312 6.03 17.59 -13.03
CA GLU A 312 6.37 18.69 -13.95
C GLU A 312 5.38 18.70 -15.12
N LEU A 313 5.20 17.55 -15.79
CA LEU A 313 4.24 17.43 -16.88
C LEU A 313 2.79 17.66 -16.42
N ILE A 314 2.43 17.21 -15.21
CA ILE A 314 1.12 17.49 -14.62
C ILE A 314 0.91 19.00 -14.48
N ASN A 315 1.85 19.76 -13.90
CA ASN A 315 1.69 21.21 -13.74
C ASN A 315 1.59 21.92 -15.09
N GLU A 316 2.41 21.54 -16.07
CA GLU A 316 2.32 22.07 -17.43
C GLU A 316 0.93 21.84 -18.01
N HIS A 317 0.41 20.61 -17.93
CA HIS A 317 -0.89 20.26 -18.48
C HIS A 317 -2.04 20.96 -17.73
N LEU A 318 -1.99 21.01 -16.39
CA LEU A 318 -3.01 21.71 -15.60
C LEU A 318 -3.08 23.19 -15.96
N LYS A 319 -1.94 23.84 -16.22
CA LYS A 319 -1.87 25.25 -16.60
C LYS A 319 -2.45 25.50 -17.98
N LYS A 320 -2.07 24.68 -18.97
CA LYS A 320 -2.62 24.74 -20.33
C LYS A 320 -4.13 24.50 -20.33
N LEU A 321 -4.59 23.47 -19.61
CA LEU A 321 -6.02 23.19 -19.45
C LEU A 321 -6.77 24.34 -18.77
N ALA A 322 -6.22 24.94 -17.71
CA ALA A 322 -6.83 26.11 -17.06
C ALA A 322 -6.93 27.33 -17.98
N ALA A 323 -6.03 27.46 -18.96
CA ALA A 323 -6.05 28.47 -20.02
C ALA A 323 -6.96 28.10 -21.21
N GLY A 324 -7.59 26.92 -21.21
CA GLY A 324 -8.44 26.43 -22.30
C GLY A 324 -7.67 25.83 -23.49
N GLU A 325 -6.36 25.62 -23.34
CA GLU A 325 -5.52 24.99 -24.36
C GLU A 325 -5.69 23.46 -24.37
N GLN A 326 -5.51 22.84 -25.53
CA GLN A 326 -5.51 21.39 -25.66
C GLN A 326 -4.15 20.80 -25.24
N VAL A 327 -4.20 19.68 -24.53
CA VAL A 327 -3.02 18.87 -24.17
C VAL A 327 -3.20 17.43 -24.65
N LEU A 328 -2.08 16.70 -24.77
CA LEU A 328 -2.10 15.27 -25.09
C LEU A 328 -1.69 14.48 -23.85
N ILE A 329 -2.66 13.97 -23.11
CA ILE A 329 -2.45 13.17 -21.91
C ILE A 329 -1.68 11.89 -22.28
N PRO A 330 -0.65 11.50 -21.50
CA PRO A 330 -0.01 10.21 -21.66
C PRO A 330 -1.00 9.05 -21.40
N PHE A 331 -0.57 7.83 -21.70
CA PHE A 331 -1.27 6.61 -21.33
C PHE A 331 -0.32 5.70 -20.57
N TYR A 332 -0.72 5.24 -19.38
CA TYR A 332 0.06 4.29 -18.61
C TYR A 332 -0.52 2.88 -18.71
N ASP A 333 0.25 1.95 -19.29
CA ASP A 333 -0.11 0.53 -19.33
C ASP A 333 0.32 -0.17 -18.05
N PHE A 334 -0.60 -0.37 -17.13
CA PHE A 334 -0.36 -1.07 -15.86
C PHE A 334 0.09 -2.53 -16.02
N LYS A 335 -0.20 -3.20 -17.15
CA LYS A 335 0.26 -4.58 -17.39
C LYS A 335 1.73 -4.61 -17.77
N GLN A 336 2.19 -3.60 -18.52
CA GLN A 336 3.58 -3.49 -18.96
C GLN A 336 4.43 -2.64 -18.02
N GLY A 337 3.80 -1.82 -17.16
CA GLY A 337 4.47 -0.83 -16.34
C GLY A 337 5.15 0.26 -17.17
N LYS A 338 4.55 0.65 -18.30
CA LYS A 338 5.15 1.60 -19.26
C LYS A 338 4.21 2.74 -19.60
N ARG A 339 4.77 3.94 -19.71
CA ARG A 339 4.10 5.16 -20.18
C ARG A 339 4.31 5.33 -21.67
N TYR A 340 3.25 5.77 -22.34
CA TYR A 340 3.26 6.20 -23.72
C TYR A 340 2.81 7.65 -23.77
N ASP A 341 3.68 8.54 -24.22
CA ASP A 341 3.39 9.98 -24.23
C ASP A 341 2.45 10.38 -25.37
N ASN A 342 1.79 11.53 -25.19
CA ASN A 342 1.01 12.22 -26.21
C ASN A 342 -0.10 11.37 -26.88
N ARG A 343 -0.97 10.73 -26.08
CA ARG A 343 -1.93 9.73 -26.57
C ARG A 343 -3.35 10.24 -26.65
N THR A 344 -3.84 10.87 -25.60
CA THR A 344 -5.26 11.20 -25.46
C THR A 344 -5.44 12.72 -25.44
N PRO A 345 -6.10 13.32 -26.45
CA PRO A 345 -6.38 14.75 -26.41
C PRO A 345 -7.36 15.09 -25.30
N LEU A 346 -7.06 16.16 -24.56
CA LEU A 346 -7.93 16.72 -23.53
C LEU A 346 -7.90 18.24 -23.64
N GLN A 347 -9.06 18.88 -23.54
CA GLN A 347 -9.20 20.32 -23.53
C GLN A 347 -10.32 20.67 -22.55
N LEU A 348 -10.16 21.78 -21.82
CA LEU A 348 -11.18 22.29 -20.92
C LEU A 348 -11.92 23.45 -21.61
N HIS A 349 -13.22 23.32 -21.83
CA HIS A 349 -14.03 24.40 -22.39
C HIS A 349 -14.45 25.42 -21.33
N GLU A 350 -14.92 26.61 -21.75
CA GLU A 350 -15.19 27.75 -20.87
C GLU A 350 -16.15 27.44 -19.70
N ASN A 351 -17.11 26.53 -19.92
CA ASN A 351 -18.13 26.12 -18.94
C ASN A 351 -17.82 24.75 -18.28
N GLU A 352 -16.59 24.28 -18.37
CA GLU A 352 -16.16 23.00 -17.83
C GLU A 352 -15.13 23.18 -16.71
N VAL A 353 -15.18 22.27 -15.73
CA VAL A 353 -14.26 22.22 -14.61
C VAL A 353 -13.54 20.87 -14.59
N LEU A 354 -12.23 20.90 -14.41
CA LEU A 354 -11.43 19.68 -14.35
C LEU A 354 -11.68 18.96 -13.01
N LEU A 355 -12.10 17.69 -13.06
CA LEU A 355 -12.29 16.85 -11.87
C LEU A 355 -11.08 15.92 -11.72
N ILE A 356 -10.40 16.00 -10.58
CA ILE A 356 -9.17 15.25 -10.30
C ILE A 356 -9.38 14.38 -9.07
N ASP A 357 -9.57 13.07 -9.26
CA ASP A 357 -9.50 12.07 -8.17
C ASP A 357 -8.05 11.60 -8.02
N SER A 358 -7.41 11.91 -6.90
CA SER A 358 -5.99 11.60 -6.69
C SER A 358 -5.65 11.41 -5.21
N LEU A 359 -4.67 10.53 -4.94
CA LEU A 359 -4.06 10.45 -3.60
C LEU A 359 -3.35 11.76 -3.22
N HIS A 360 -2.88 12.53 -4.20
CA HIS A 360 -1.91 13.61 -4.02
C HIS A 360 -2.44 15.00 -4.36
N GLY A 361 -3.75 15.19 -4.54
CA GLY A 361 -4.30 16.49 -4.90
C GLY A 361 -4.09 17.59 -3.84
N LEU A 362 -3.80 17.23 -2.59
CA LEU A 362 -3.39 18.19 -1.55
C LEU A 362 -1.88 18.46 -1.50
N TYR A 363 -1.07 17.67 -2.20
CA TYR A 363 0.38 17.84 -2.21
C TYR A 363 0.74 19.14 -2.95
N PRO A 364 1.46 20.10 -2.33
CA PRO A 364 1.64 21.44 -2.91
C PRO A 364 2.23 21.44 -4.32
N GLU A 365 3.24 20.59 -4.56
CA GLU A 365 3.89 20.50 -5.87
C GLU A 365 2.97 19.95 -6.96
N PHE A 366 1.86 19.29 -6.62
CA PHE A 366 0.93 18.71 -7.61
C PHE A 366 0.26 19.77 -8.49
N SER A 367 -0.05 20.94 -7.93
CA SER A 367 -0.78 22.03 -8.60
C SER A 367 -0.22 23.41 -8.28
N LYS A 368 1.11 23.50 -8.11
CA LYS A 368 1.81 24.72 -7.69
C LYS A 368 1.67 25.88 -8.67
N GLU A 369 1.52 25.58 -9.97
CA GLU A 369 1.36 26.61 -11.00
C GLU A 369 -0.07 27.17 -11.11
N ILE A 370 -1.02 26.60 -10.37
CA ILE A 370 -2.42 26.99 -10.42
C ILE A 370 -2.75 27.90 -9.23
N PRO A 371 -3.34 29.09 -9.45
CA PRO A 371 -3.81 29.97 -8.39
C PRO A 371 -4.80 29.27 -7.44
N ALA A 372 -4.73 29.58 -6.15
CA ALA A 372 -5.63 28.99 -5.14
C ALA A 372 -7.12 29.30 -5.40
N SER A 373 -7.44 30.48 -5.94
CA SER A 373 -8.81 30.86 -6.29
C SER A 373 -9.45 29.95 -7.35
N GLN A 374 -8.64 29.41 -8.26
CA GLN A 374 -9.08 28.51 -9.33
C GLN A 374 -9.21 27.04 -8.90
N LYS A 375 -8.91 26.74 -7.63
CA LYS A 375 -8.91 25.39 -7.07
C LYS A 375 -9.95 25.24 -5.97
N PHE A 376 -10.61 24.08 -5.96
CA PHE A 376 -11.35 23.58 -4.82
C PHE A 376 -10.81 22.21 -4.42
N LYS A 377 -10.44 22.04 -3.15
CA LYS A 377 -9.82 20.82 -2.62
C LYS A 377 -10.75 20.17 -1.61
N LEU A 378 -11.18 18.96 -1.94
CA LEU A 378 -11.95 18.09 -1.06
C LEU A 378 -11.02 17.04 -0.44
N TYR A 379 -11.09 16.86 0.87
CA TYR A 379 -10.35 15.80 1.57
C TYR A 379 -11.30 14.77 2.20
N LEU A 380 -11.06 13.49 1.94
CA LEU A 380 -11.86 12.38 2.44
C LEU A 380 -11.06 11.57 3.45
N GLU A 381 -11.62 11.36 4.63
CA GLU A 381 -11.08 10.45 5.64
C GLU A 381 -12.24 9.88 6.46
N PRO A 382 -12.31 8.57 6.70
CA PRO A 382 -13.35 7.96 7.53
C PRO A 382 -13.07 8.17 9.02
N LEU A 383 -13.26 9.40 9.50
CA LEU A 383 -13.03 9.89 10.87
C LEU A 383 -14.03 9.31 11.89
N LEU A 384 -14.12 7.98 12.02
CA LEU A 384 -14.98 7.29 12.97
C LEU A 384 -14.67 7.73 14.41
N GLN A 385 -15.69 8.17 15.14
CA GLN A 385 -15.60 8.58 16.55
C GLN A 385 -16.36 7.61 17.44
N MET A 386 -15.73 6.48 17.75
CA MET A 386 -16.32 5.44 18.60
C MET A 386 -15.29 4.94 19.61
N LYS A 387 -15.66 4.94 20.90
CA LYS A 387 -14.82 4.42 21.99
C LYS A 387 -15.06 2.94 22.25
N MET A 388 -13.96 2.23 22.44
CA MET A 388 -13.89 0.87 22.95
C MET A 388 -14.15 0.82 24.47
N PRO A 389 -14.49 -0.34 25.05
CA PRO A 389 -14.68 -0.50 26.50
C PRO A 389 -13.44 -0.16 27.35
N ASP A 390 -12.24 -0.22 26.76
CA ASP A 390 -10.98 0.17 27.40
C ASP A 390 -10.73 1.69 27.43
N GLY A 391 -11.70 2.48 26.93
CA GLY A 391 -11.64 3.94 26.86
C GLY A 391 -10.90 4.50 25.64
N ASN A 392 -10.24 3.66 24.84
CA ASN A 392 -9.55 4.09 23.63
C ASN A 392 -10.51 4.28 22.45
N TYR A 393 -10.25 5.25 21.59
CA TYR A 393 -10.98 5.37 20.32
C TYR A 393 -10.53 4.31 19.31
N ILE A 394 -11.49 3.80 18.54
CA ILE A 394 -11.21 3.02 17.33
C ILE A 394 -10.40 3.90 16.36
N ARG A 395 -9.30 3.35 15.84
CA ARG A 395 -8.46 4.09 14.89
C ARG A 395 -9.11 4.06 13.51
N TRP A 396 -9.43 5.22 12.94
CA TRP A 396 -9.94 5.30 11.56
C TRP A 396 -9.00 4.67 10.52
N THR A 397 -7.70 4.59 10.83
CA THR A 397 -6.72 3.90 9.99
C THR A 397 -6.92 2.40 9.95
N ASP A 398 -7.44 1.81 11.03
CA ASP A 398 -7.79 0.38 11.06
C ASP A 398 -9.08 0.13 10.26
N LEU A 399 -9.99 1.12 10.21
CA LEU A 399 -11.15 1.11 9.32
C LEU A 399 -10.73 1.07 7.84
N ARG A 400 -9.77 1.92 7.45
CA ARG A 400 -9.22 1.90 6.08
C ARG A 400 -8.48 0.61 5.75
N LEU A 401 -7.78 0.02 6.72
CA LEU A 401 -7.15 -1.30 6.56
C LEU A 401 -8.20 -2.35 6.20
N ILE A 402 -9.29 -2.42 6.97
CA ILE A 402 -10.39 -3.37 6.73
C ILE A 402 -11.06 -3.11 5.38
N ARG A 403 -11.38 -1.85 5.07
CA ARG A 403 -11.95 -1.47 3.76
C ARG A 403 -11.06 -1.93 2.61
N ARG A 404 -9.73 -1.77 2.72
CA ARG A 404 -8.75 -2.25 1.72
C ARG A 404 -8.77 -3.78 1.60
N MET A 405 -8.77 -4.49 2.73
CA MET A 405 -8.84 -5.96 2.75
C MET A 405 -10.10 -6.48 2.05
N LEU A 406 -11.27 -5.91 2.37
CA LEU A 406 -12.55 -6.35 1.81
C LEU A 406 -12.60 -6.05 0.31
N ARG A 407 -12.27 -4.83 -0.12
CA ARG A 407 -12.23 -4.45 -1.54
C ARG A 407 -11.30 -5.36 -2.34
N ASP A 408 -10.06 -5.54 -1.88
CA ASP A 408 -9.04 -6.29 -2.63
C ASP A 408 -9.39 -7.81 -2.66
N SER A 409 -10.07 -8.33 -1.63
CA SER A 409 -10.58 -9.70 -1.62
C SER A 409 -11.72 -9.95 -2.61
N VAL A 410 -12.67 -9.00 -2.72
CA VAL A 410 -13.83 -9.11 -3.61
C VAL A 410 -13.44 -8.92 -5.07
N HIS A 411 -12.55 -7.96 -5.37
CA HIS A 411 -12.28 -7.54 -6.74
C HIS A 411 -11.02 -8.14 -7.37
N ARG A 412 -10.06 -8.65 -6.58
CA ARG A 412 -8.72 -9.00 -7.08
C ARG A 412 -8.21 -10.37 -6.67
N ALA A 413 -9.03 -11.20 -6.00
CA ALA A 413 -8.61 -12.47 -5.39
C ALA A 413 -7.34 -12.32 -4.51
N TYR A 414 -7.14 -11.13 -3.94
CA TYR A 414 -5.95 -10.79 -3.17
C TYR A 414 -6.11 -11.32 -1.74
N ASN A 415 -5.04 -11.87 -1.17
CA ASN A 415 -5.07 -12.38 0.21
C ASN A 415 -5.07 -11.19 1.20
N PRO A 416 -6.11 -11.01 2.04
CA PRO A 416 -6.16 -9.95 3.05
C PRO A 416 -4.93 -9.87 3.96
N GLU A 417 -4.25 -10.99 4.18
CA GLU A 417 -3.01 -11.06 4.95
C GLU A 417 -1.90 -10.18 4.37
N GLN A 418 -1.78 -10.09 3.04
CA GLN A 418 -0.77 -9.24 2.41
C GLN A 418 -1.04 -7.76 2.73
N THR A 419 -2.30 -7.33 2.76
CA THR A 419 -2.66 -5.97 3.17
C THR A 419 -2.28 -5.72 4.64
N LEU A 420 -2.49 -6.68 5.55
CA LEU A 420 -2.05 -6.58 6.95
C LEU A 420 -0.53 -6.36 7.04
N LEU A 421 0.22 -7.14 6.27
CA LEU A 421 1.68 -7.15 6.28
C LEU A 421 2.31 -5.90 5.65
N HIS A 422 1.62 -5.23 4.72
CA HIS A 422 2.12 -4.07 3.99
C HIS A 422 1.57 -2.72 4.48
N TRP A 423 0.61 -2.74 5.43
CA TRP A 423 -0.10 -1.53 5.85
C TRP A 423 0.79 -0.39 6.36
N HIS A 424 1.92 -0.69 7.01
CA HIS A 424 2.84 0.33 7.50
C HIS A 424 3.46 1.16 6.38
N TYR A 425 3.64 0.61 5.17
CA TYR A 425 4.15 1.37 4.02
C TYR A 425 3.16 2.40 3.54
N VAL A 426 1.91 1.98 3.35
CA VAL A 426 0.78 2.84 2.98
C VAL A 426 0.69 3.99 3.98
N ARG A 427 0.73 3.67 5.29
CA ARG A 427 0.74 4.68 6.36
C ARG A 427 1.98 5.57 6.37
N SER A 428 3.14 5.07 5.95
CA SER A 428 4.38 5.85 5.92
C SER A 428 4.36 6.91 4.83
N SER A 429 3.84 6.60 3.64
CA SER A 429 3.69 7.57 2.56
C SER A 429 2.63 8.62 2.93
N GLU A 430 1.46 8.18 3.38
CA GLU A 430 0.37 9.08 3.80
C GLU A 430 0.83 10.14 4.81
N LYS A 431 1.65 9.75 5.79
CA LYS A 431 2.19 10.67 6.80
C LYS A 431 3.11 11.75 6.23
N ARG A 432 3.75 11.50 5.09
CA ARG A 432 4.66 12.46 4.44
C ARG A 432 3.94 13.32 3.41
N THR A 433 2.97 12.75 2.69
CA THR A 433 2.50 13.33 1.43
C THR A 433 1.03 13.75 1.46
N ILE A 434 0.24 13.27 2.43
CA ILE A 434 -1.20 13.54 2.53
C ILE A 434 -1.55 14.26 3.83
N LEU A 435 -1.23 13.66 4.99
CA LEU A 435 -1.62 14.21 6.30
C LEU A 435 -1.13 15.64 6.57
N PRO A 436 0.12 16.03 6.20
CA PRO A 436 0.59 17.40 6.40
C PRO A 436 -0.27 18.47 5.73
N TYR A 437 -1.01 18.09 4.68
CA TYR A 437 -1.76 19.02 3.84
C TYR A 437 -3.27 18.88 3.99
N SER A 438 -3.74 17.99 4.87
CA SER A 438 -5.18 17.73 5.11
C SER A 438 -5.96 18.98 5.52
N ASN A 439 -5.37 19.84 6.38
CA ASN A 439 -5.97 21.10 6.80
C ASN A 439 -5.96 22.20 5.73
N THR A 440 -5.35 21.96 4.57
CA THR A 440 -5.40 22.90 3.44
C THR A 440 -6.63 22.69 2.55
N ALA A 441 -7.42 21.65 2.81
CA ALA A 441 -8.64 21.37 2.06
C ALA A 441 -9.72 22.43 2.35
N ASP A 442 -10.46 22.82 1.32
CA ASP A 442 -11.61 23.72 1.43
C ASP A 442 -12.75 23.04 2.20
N TYR A 443 -12.91 21.73 2.02
CA TYR A 443 -13.89 20.94 2.75
C TYR A 443 -13.40 19.51 3.03
N ILE A 444 -13.78 18.97 4.19
CA ILE A 444 -13.46 17.60 4.60
C ILE A 444 -14.75 16.79 4.69
N VAL A 445 -14.84 15.70 3.94
CA VAL A 445 -15.94 14.74 3.98
C VAL A 445 -15.53 13.59 4.90
N ASN A 446 -16.30 13.40 5.98
CA ASN A 446 -16.17 12.21 6.79
C ASN A 446 -16.93 11.06 6.12
N THR A 447 -16.20 10.04 5.68
CA THR A 447 -16.76 8.87 5.01
C THR A 447 -16.97 7.67 5.94
N SER A 448 -16.76 7.83 7.25
CA SER A 448 -17.02 6.76 8.22
C SER A 448 -18.53 6.54 8.35
N MET A 449 -18.92 5.28 8.41
CA MET A 449 -20.29 4.84 8.66
C MET A 449 -20.26 4.00 9.94
N SER A 450 -20.85 4.44 11.04
CA SER A 450 -20.76 3.70 12.32
C SER A 450 -21.25 2.24 12.20
N PHE A 451 -22.21 1.99 11.31
CA PHE A 451 -22.73 0.66 11.02
C PHE A 451 -21.76 -0.27 10.25
N GLU A 452 -20.62 0.22 9.75
CA GLU A 452 -19.68 -0.59 8.97
C GLU A 452 -18.92 -1.61 9.83
N VAL A 453 -18.63 -1.28 11.10
CA VAL A 453 -17.87 -2.19 12.00
C VAL A 453 -18.65 -3.47 12.33
N PRO A 454 -19.96 -3.42 12.66
CA PRO A 454 -20.82 -4.61 12.78
C PRO A 454 -20.78 -5.56 11.57
N ILE A 455 -20.74 -5.00 10.36
CA ILE A 455 -20.67 -5.76 9.09
C ILE A 455 -19.29 -6.41 8.90
N TYR A 456 -18.23 -5.81 9.44
CA TYR A 456 -16.87 -6.33 9.30
C TYR A 456 -16.60 -7.54 10.19
N ARG A 457 -17.25 -7.61 11.35
CA ARG A 457 -17.06 -8.70 12.32
C ARG A 457 -17.22 -10.10 11.69
N PRO A 458 -18.37 -10.46 11.08
CA PRO A 458 -18.54 -11.80 10.51
C PRO A 458 -17.61 -12.08 9.33
N LYS A 459 -17.08 -11.03 8.67
CA LYS A 459 -16.24 -11.17 7.47
C LYS A 459 -14.76 -11.40 7.79
N LEU A 460 -14.22 -10.85 8.88
CA LEU A 460 -12.76 -10.81 9.12
C LEU A 460 -12.30 -11.22 10.52
N LEU A 461 -13.19 -11.38 11.52
CA LEU A 461 -12.77 -11.67 12.90
C LEU A 461 -11.89 -12.92 13.00
N GLU A 462 -12.26 -14.00 12.31
CA GLU A 462 -11.50 -15.25 12.35
C GLU A 462 -10.11 -15.12 11.70
N SER A 463 -9.99 -14.36 10.60
CA SER A 463 -8.68 -14.06 10.00
C SER A 463 -7.78 -13.29 10.96
N PHE A 464 -8.33 -12.30 11.68
CA PHE A 464 -7.56 -11.54 12.67
C PHE A 464 -7.14 -12.37 13.88
N LYS A 465 -7.96 -13.35 14.32
CA LYS A 465 -7.56 -14.34 15.33
C LYS A 465 -6.39 -15.19 14.84
N GLU A 466 -6.46 -15.66 13.60
CA GLU A 466 -5.39 -16.45 12.99
C GLU A 466 -4.08 -15.65 12.89
N TRP A 467 -4.12 -14.43 12.38
CA TRP A 467 -2.92 -13.60 12.21
C TRP A 467 -2.30 -13.17 13.54
N GLU A 468 -3.10 -12.83 14.55
CA GLU A 468 -2.58 -12.56 15.89
C GLU A 468 -1.80 -13.76 16.43
N LYS A 469 -2.33 -14.98 16.27
CA LYS A 469 -1.63 -16.20 16.68
C LYS A 469 -0.36 -16.44 15.86
N LYS A 470 -0.45 -16.26 14.54
CA LYS A 470 0.64 -16.51 13.58
C LYS A 470 1.85 -15.62 13.80
N TYR A 471 1.63 -14.32 14.06
CA TYR A 471 2.70 -13.33 14.17
C TYR A 471 3.16 -13.07 15.61
N LYS A 472 2.54 -13.73 16.60
CA LYS A 472 2.93 -13.60 18.00
C LYS A 472 4.39 -14.02 18.20
N GLY A 473 5.21 -13.08 18.69
CA GLY A 473 6.62 -13.33 18.99
C GLY A 473 7.55 -13.32 17.78
N ASP A 474 7.08 -12.93 16.58
CA ASP A 474 7.92 -12.75 15.40
C ASP A 474 8.54 -11.33 15.39
N PRO A 475 9.87 -11.18 15.58
CA PRO A 475 10.53 -9.87 15.62
C PRO A 475 10.52 -9.11 14.27
N LEU A 476 10.19 -9.78 13.16
CA LEU A 476 10.04 -9.18 11.84
C LEU A 476 8.59 -8.75 11.56
N ARG A 477 7.63 -9.25 12.33
CA ARG A 477 6.19 -9.04 12.11
C ARG A 477 5.46 -8.47 13.32
N GLU A 478 6.18 -7.89 14.27
CA GLU A 478 5.64 -7.25 15.49
C GLU A 478 4.53 -6.23 15.17
N ASP A 479 4.73 -5.36 14.17
CA ASP A 479 3.75 -4.36 13.76
C ASP A 479 2.48 -4.99 13.14
N ALA A 480 2.60 -6.12 12.44
CA ALA A 480 1.45 -6.88 11.95
C ALA A 480 0.71 -7.58 13.11
N TYR A 481 1.45 -8.12 14.09
CA TYR A 481 0.90 -8.69 15.31
C TYR A 481 0.09 -7.66 16.12
N GLU A 482 0.68 -6.49 16.40
CA GLU A 482 0.03 -5.42 17.17
C GLU A 482 -1.26 -4.95 16.49
N ARG A 483 -1.22 -4.79 15.15
CA ARG A 483 -2.41 -4.46 14.37
C ARG A 483 -3.46 -5.56 14.45
N ALA A 484 -3.06 -6.81 14.24
CA ALA A 484 -3.99 -7.94 14.27
C ALA A 484 -4.67 -8.06 15.63
N SER A 485 -3.89 -7.98 16.72
CA SER A 485 -4.41 -8.01 18.09
C SER A 485 -5.41 -6.88 18.35
N ARG A 486 -5.07 -5.65 17.94
CA ARG A 486 -5.95 -4.48 18.14
C ARG A 486 -7.25 -4.58 17.36
N VAL A 487 -7.19 -4.93 16.07
CA VAL A 487 -8.39 -5.05 15.23
C VAL A 487 -9.25 -6.24 15.67
N ARG A 488 -8.63 -7.36 16.06
CA ARG A 488 -9.35 -8.50 16.64
C ARG A 488 -10.15 -8.08 17.88
N LYS A 489 -9.53 -7.38 18.83
CA LYS A 489 -10.21 -6.88 20.05
C LYS A 489 -11.37 -5.95 19.71
N MET A 490 -11.19 -5.07 18.71
CA MET A 490 -12.25 -4.21 18.20
C MET A 490 -13.44 -5.01 17.66
N LEU A 491 -13.19 -5.93 16.73
CA LEU A 491 -14.23 -6.75 16.12
C LEU A 491 -14.91 -7.67 17.14
N GLU A 492 -14.18 -8.20 18.11
CA GLU A 492 -14.71 -9.07 19.17
C GLU A 492 -15.62 -8.33 20.16
N ALA A 493 -15.47 -7.01 20.31
CA ALA A 493 -16.33 -6.22 21.18
C ALA A 493 -17.66 -5.77 20.54
N ILE A 494 -17.78 -5.85 19.21
CA ILE A 494 -18.92 -5.31 18.43
C ILE A 494 -19.99 -6.37 18.18
N GLU A 495 -21.28 -6.07 18.29
CA GLU A 495 -22.36 -6.98 17.92
C GLU A 495 -22.32 -7.26 16.39
N PRO A 496 -22.30 -8.54 15.94
CA PRO A 496 -22.26 -8.85 14.52
C PRO A 496 -23.57 -8.50 13.81
N VAL A 497 -23.47 -8.08 12.56
CA VAL A 497 -24.61 -7.97 11.64
C VAL A 497 -24.24 -8.71 10.36
N GLU A 498 -25.03 -9.73 10.01
CA GLU A 498 -24.83 -10.52 8.78
C GLU A 498 -25.65 -9.98 7.61
N ASP A 499 -26.85 -9.48 7.87
CA ASP A 499 -27.75 -8.93 6.87
C ASP A 499 -27.35 -7.49 6.50
N ASP A 500 -26.73 -7.32 5.33
CA ASP A 500 -26.37 -6.03 4.78
C ASP A 500 -27.45 -5.43 3.85
N SER A 501 -28.64 -6.04 3.74
CA SER A 501 -29.74 -5.56 2.89
C SER A 501 -30.24 -4.15 3.20
N PRO A 502 -30.21 -3.64 4.45
CA PRO A 502 -30.58 -2.25 4.74
C PRO A 502 -29.59 -1.21 4.17
N ILE A 503 -28.39 -1.62 3.75
CA ILE A 503 -27.36 -0.71 3.23
C ILE A 503 -27.69 -0.34 1.78
N PRO A 504 -27.89 0.95 1.46
CA PRO A 504 -28.22 1.38 0.11
C PRO A 504 -27.20 0.91 -0.93
N GLY A 505 -27.68 0.66 -2.15
CA GLY A 505 -26.82 0.19 -3.25
C GLY A 505 -25.81 1.24 -3.72
N ASP A 506 -26.02 2.51 -3.41
CA ASP A 506 -25.14 3.64 -3.71
C ASP A 506 -24.41 4.19 -2.47
N SER A 507 -24.42 3.44 -1.36
CA SER A 507 -23.62 3.72 -0.17
C SER A 507 -22.13 3.67 -0.49
N VAL A 508 -21.33 4.57 0.12
CA VAL A 508 -19.86 4.53 0.04
C VAL A 508 -19.29 3.20 0.53
N LEU A 509 -19.99 2.48 1.40
CA LEU A 509 -19.53 1.19 1.91
C LEU A 509 -19.55 0.10 0.83
N ARG A 510 -20.43 0.22 -0.18
CA ARG A 510 -20.56 -0.75 -1.28
C ARG A 510 -19.32 -0.82 -2.19
N GLU A 511 -18.46 0.19 -2.16
CA GLU A 511 -17.12 0.16 -2.75
C GLU A 511 -16.23 -0.94 -2.16
N PHE A 512 -16.46 -1.31 -0.89
CA PHE A 512 -15.59 -2.22 -0.14
C PHE A 512 -16.21 -3.59 0.09
N ILE A 513 -17.52 -3.65 0.36
CA ILE A 513 -18.20 -4.90 0.70
C ILE A 513 -18.91 -5.56 -0.49
N GLY A 514 -18.95 -4.90 -1.65
CA GLY A 514 -19.71 -5.34 -2.83
C GLY A 514 -21.20 -4.97 -2.77
N GLY A 515 -21.93 -5.24 -3.85
CA GLY A 515 -23.36 -4.91 -3.98
C GLY A 515 -23.66 -3.48 -4.46
N SER A 516 -22.67 -2.80 -5.04
CA SER A 516 -22.86 -1.45 -5.58
C SER A 516 -23.80 -1.42 -6.78
N LYS A 517 -24.68 -0.42 -6.84
CA LYS A 517 -25.50 -0.05 -7.99
C LYS A 517 -24.85 1.05 -8.86
N LEU A 518 -23.73 1.61 -8.41
CA LEU A 518 -22.95 2.59 -9.17
C LEU A 518 -22.08 1.87 -10.21
N ASN A 519 -22.01 2.44 -11.41
CA ASN A 519 -21.15 1.98 -12.50
C ASN A 519 -19.80 2.70 -12.42
N TYR A 520 -18.80 2.01 -11.87
CA TYR A 520 -17.44 2.52 -11.69
C TYR A 520 -16.61 2.51 -12.97
#